data_AF-A0A507FGD1-F1
#
_entry.id   AF-A0A507FGD1-F1
#
_cell.length_a   1.000
_cell.length_b   1.000
_cell.length_c   1.000
_cell.angle_alpha   90.00
_cell.angle_beta   90.00
_cell.angle_gamma   90.00
#
_symmetry.space_group_name_H-M   'P 1'
#
loop_
_entity.id
_entity.type
_entity.pdbx_description
1 polymer ?
#
loop_
_entity_poly.entity_id
_entity_poly.type
_entity_poly.pdbx_seq_one_letter_code
_entity_poly.pdbx_strand_id
1 'polypeptide(L)'
;MRAVRGVLIDLSGTLHIEETATRDAVAALERLQTRGEPPLKIRFVSNTSAETRASLAVKLRRIGFSADFERRLFTSLSTAAATVAARGLRPLLLVDAGAAQEFGSDSQGLGSSKEGDFDSVVVGLAPGLMNYNTLTQAMNVLLKAESKTLIALHKGRYLKRKDGLALGPGPFVAALEYATDASAEVVGKPTATFFQAALDDMDLNASECVMIGDDVRDDVGGAMSVGMQAILVQTGKYRQGDEDRHGVTPTATVLDFSAAVDLILNTSGIPDDVLDEDALGDMFEEPEGFRPPTPEGSFEEYERNPLHVLPGTPSVINLQMIGRHSLWAHRIWNAGVALSRHVDADKTLVANKRVLELGCAAALPSLVSAIAGAEVVVATDYPDPQLVKSIKRNCAVNAQELVDQGKLKVVGYQWGQDLDEVMAALPDQSRKYDVIFLADLIFNHTEHRNLIKTCKGALEQNGGIVYVYFTSHVVKWIDRDMKFFEICVEEEFGFKYEKFDEVRATAMFPDDVGDINVRETVHCYKLWLPTA
;
A
#
# COMPACT_ATOMS: atom_id res chain seq x y z
N MET A 1 -19.13 -0.03 11.65
CA MET A 1 -18.97 -1.50 11.55
C MET A 1 -19.89 -2.12 12.60
N ARG A 2 -20.59 -3.21 12.29
CA ARG A 2 -21.44 -3.94 13.26
C ARG A 2 -20.58 -4.77 14.22
N ALA A 3 -21.16 -5.21 15.34
CA ALA A 3 -20.48 -6.08 16.30
C ALA A 3 -19.92 -7.34 15.60
N VAL A 4 -18.62 -7.61 15.79
CA VAL A 4 -17.90 -8.72 15.15
C VAL A 4 -17.67 -9.84 16.16
N ARG A 5 -18.04 -11.06 15.77
CA ARG A 5 -17.79 -12.31 16.51
C ARG A 5 -16.82 -13.26 15.79
N GLY A 6 -16.71 -13.14 14.47
CA GLY A 6 -15.83 -13.96 13.64
C GLY A 6 -14.92 -13.12 12.75
N VAL A 7 -13.67 -13.56 12.55
CA VAL A 7 -12.71 -12.91 11.65
C VAL A 7 -12.11 -13.94 10.71
N LEU A 8 -12.26 -13.72 9.40
CA LEU A 8 -11.53 -14.43 8.36
C LEU A 8 -10.36 -13.55 7.93
N ILE A 9 -9.17 -14.12 7.88
CA ILE A 9 -7.93 -13.39 7.62
C ILE A 9 -7.23 -14.01 6.42
N ASP A 10 -7.07 -13.24 5.35
CA ASP A 10 -6.20 -13.64 4.25
C ASP A 10 -4.72 -13.72 4.70
N LEU A 11 -3.93 -14.55 4.01
CA LEU A 11 -2.52 -14.74 4.33
C LEU A 11 -1.59 -13.84 3.51
N SER A 12 -1.55 -14.05 2.20
CA SER A 12 -0.51 -13.48 1.34
C SER A 12 -0.95 -12.13 0.81
N GLY A 13 -0.23 -11.09 1.20
CA GLY A 13 -0.62 -9.71 0.95
C GLY A 13 -1.27 -9.07 2.17
N THR A 14 -1.78 -9.87 3.13
CA THR A 14 -2.42 -9.40 4.36
C THR A 14 -1.56 -9.61 5.61
N LEU A 15 -1.25 -10.86 5.98
CA LEU A 15 -0.36 -11.18 7.11
C LEU A 15 1.11 -11.20 6.73
N HIS A 16 1.44 -11.57 5.50
CA HIS A 16 2.82 -11.67 5.04
C HIS A 16 2.94 -11.37 3.55
N ILE A 17 4.13 -10.92 3.14
CA ILE A 17 4.53 -10.82 1.74
C ILE A 17 5.79 -11.67 1.58
N GLU A 18 5.71 -12.69 0.71
CA GLU A 18 6.74 -13.71 0.59
C GLU A 18 7.10 -14.35 1.95
N GLU A 19 8.33 -14.12 2.43
CA GLU A 19 8.91 -14.68 3.66
C GLU A 19 8.99 -13.67 4.80
N THR A 20 8.22 -12.58 4.73
CA THR A 20 8.24 -11.51 5.74
C THR A 20 6.83 -11.16 6.17
N ALA A 21 6.59 -11.09 7.47
CA ALA A 21 5.32 -10.60 8.01
C ALA A 21 5.10 -9.14 7.59
N THR A 22 3.85 -8.76 7.32
CA THR A 22 3.49 -7.36 7.12
C THR A 22 3.69 -6.58 8.42
N ARG A 23 3.77 -5.25 8.31
CA ARG A 23 4.10 -4.36 9.43
C ARG A 23 3.20 -4.66 10.64
N ASP A 24 3.85 -4.90 11.78
CA ASP A 24 3.21 -5.15 13.08
C ASP A 24 2.19 -6.31 13.11
N ALA A 25 2.14 -7.14 12.07
CA ALA A 25 1.08 -8.15 11.92
C ALA A 25 1.10 -9.25 12.98
N VAL A 26 2.29 -9.64 13.44
CA VAL A 26 2.44 -10.62 14.53
C VAL A 26 1.79 -10.09 15.81
N ALA A 27 2.17 -8.89 16.24
CA ALA A 27 1.61 -8.25 17.43
C ALA A 27 0.11 -7.96 17.27
N ALA A 28 -0.33 -7.56 16.07
CA ALA A 28 -1.74 -7.34 15.79
C ALA A 28 -2.56 -8.64 15.90
N LEU A 29 -2.05 -9.77 15.38
CA LEU A 29 -2.74 -11.05 15.50
C LEU A 29 -2.85 -11.49 16.96
N GLU A 30 -1.81 -11.29 17.77
CA GLU A 30 -1.82 -11.58 19.20
C GLU A 30 -2.87 -10.72 19.93
N ARG A 31 -2.96 -9.42 19.63
CA ARG A 31 -4.00 -8.54 20.18
C ARG A 31 -5.40 -8.99 19.79
N LEU A 32 -5.60 -9.41 18.53
CA LEU A 32 -6.88 -9.89 18.05
C LEU A 32 -7.30 -11.21 18.74
N GLN A 33 -6.34 -12.11 18.97
CA GLN A 33 -6.54 -13.39 19.66
C GLN A 33 -6.78 -13.24 21.16
N THR A 34 -6.22 -12.21 21.78
CA THR A 34 -6.32 -11.94 23.22
C THR A 34 -7.42 -10.92 23.56
N ARG A 35 -8.27 -10.55 22.60
CA ARG A 35 -9.47 -9.75 22.84
C ARG A 35 -10.28 -10.40 23.98
N GLY A 36 -10.71 -9.57 24.93
CA GLY A 36 -11.53 -9.97 26.08
C GLY A 36 -12.88 -10.60 25.70
N GLU A 37 -13.66 -11.02 26.68
CA GLU A 37 -14.87 -11.81 26.46
C GLU A 37 -16.00 -11.02 25.74
N PRO A 38 -16.71 -11.63 24.77
CA PRO A 38 -16.49 -12.98 24.24
C PRO A 38 -15.33 -13.05 23.22
N PRO A 39 -14.57 -14.16 23.18
CA PRO A 39 -13.44 -14.31 22.26
C PRO A 39 -13.90 -14.35 20.80
N LEU A 40 -13.08 -13.78 19.92
CA LEU A 40 -13.29 -13.87 18.48
C LEU A 40 -12.96 -15.26 17.95
N LYS A 41 -13.85 -15.80 17.11
CA LYS A 41 -13.53 -16.99 16.30
C LYS A 41 -12.71 -16.53 15.09
N ILE A 42 -11.49 -17.04 14.96
CA ILE A 42 -10.56 -16.62 13.90
C ILE A 42 -10.30 -17.79 12.95
N ARG A 43 -10.36 -17.54 11.65
CA ARG A 43 -9.95 -18.44 10.58
C ARG A 43 -9.00 -17.75 9.60
N PHE A 44 -8.04 -18.53 9.12
CA PHE A 44 -7.08 -18.08 8.11
C PHE A 44 -7.49 -18.67 6.77
N VAL A 45 -7.53 -17.85 5.73
CA VAL A 45 -8.02 -18.24 4.41
C VAL A 45 -6.99 -17.92 3.33
N SER A 46 -6.78 -18.82 2.37
CA SER A 46 -5.81 -18.57 1.29
C SER A 46 -6.11 -19.31 -0.01
N ASN A 47 -5.98 -18.60 -1.13
CA ASN A 47 -5.98 -19.19 -2.48
C ASN A 47 -4.57 -19.70 -2.86
N THR A 48 -4.00 -20.59 -2.05
CA THR A 48 -2.71 -21.23 -2.39
C THR A 48 -2.94 -22.46 -3.28
N SER A 49 -2.04 -22.65 -4.24
CA SER A 49 -2.06 -23.77 -5.19
C SER A 49 -0.80 -24.65 -5.13
N ALA A 50 0.15 -24.32 -4.25
CA ALA A 50 1.48 -24.94 -4.22
C ALA A 50 1.87 -25.47 -2.83
N GLU A 51 1.31 -24.92 -1.76
CA GLU A 51 1.68 -25.25 -0.39
C GLU A 51 0.56 -26.02 0.31
N THR A 52 0.92 -27.14 0.96
CA THR A 52 0.02 -27.87 1.87
C THR A 52 -0.25 -27.05 3.13
N ARG A 53 -1.33 -27.39 3.86
CA ARG A 53 -1.64 -26.72 5.13
C ARG A 53 -0.49 -26.81 6.13
N ALA A 54 0.17 -27.96 6.22
CA ALA A 54 1.31 -28.18 7.11
C ALA A 54 2.52 -27.30 6.73
N SER A 55 2.86 -27.23 5.45
CA SER A 55 3.97 -26.40 4.98
C SER A 55 3.74 -24.91 5.23
N LEU A 56 2.51 -24.44 4.99
CA LEU A 56 2.12 -23.05 5.23
C LEU A 56 2.13 -22.70 6.73
N ALA A 57 1.66 -23.61 7.59
CA ALA A 57 1.75 -23.44 9.03
C ALA A 57 3.20 -23.32 9.52
N VAL A 58 4.12 -24.16 9.02
CA VAL A 58 5.56 -24.08 9.35
C VAL A 58 6.15 -22.74 8.91
N LYS A 59 5.80 -22.27 7.70
CA LYS A 59 6.24 -20.98 7.20
C LYS A 59 5.76 -19.82 8.05
N LEU A 60 4.47 -19.80 8.40
CA LEU A 60 3.87 -18.74 9.24
C LEU A 60 4.50 -18.72 10.64
N ARG A 61 4.79 -19.89 11.23
CA ARG A 61 5.53 -19.99 12.50
C ARG A 61 6.95 -19.42 12.39
N ARG A 62 7.65 -19.70 11.28
CA ARG A 62 9.02 -19.20 11.04
C ARG A 62 9.09 -17.67 10.98
N ILE A 63 8.05 -17.03 10.46
CA ILE A 63 7.99 -15.55 10.35
C ILE A 63 7.40 -14.88 11.59
N GLY A 64 7.19 -15.63 12.69
CA GLY A 64 6.87 -15.10 14.01
C GLY A 64 5.43 -15.31 14.50
N PHE A 65 4.53 -15.91 13.71
CA PHE A 65 3.15 -16.11 14.15
C PHE A 65 2.99 -17.34 15.04
N SER A 66 2.29 -17.17 16.17
CA SER A 66 2.08 -18.19 17.20
C SER A 66 0.70 -18.88 17.16
N ALA A 67 -0.04 -18.76 16.06
CA ALA A 67 -1.40 -19.30 15.94
C ALA A 67 -1.47 -20.80 15.63
N ASP A 68 -2.60 -21.42 15.98
CA ASP A 68 -2.94 -22.80 15.59
C ASP A 68 -3.43 -22.86 14.13
N PHE A 69 -2.49 -22.65 13.20
CA PHE A 69 -2.77 -22.68 11.76
C PHE A 69 -3.25 -24.05 11.28
N GLU A 70 -2.79 -25.16 11.87
CA GLU A 70 -3.17 -26.50 11.41
C GLU A 70 -4.68 -26.75 11.50
N ARG A 71 -5.34 -26.23 12.54
CA ARG A 71 -6.79 -26.34 12.72
C ARG A 71 -7.59 -25.20 12.11
N ARG A 72 -6.99 -24.01 11.99
CA ARG A 72 -7.71 -22.78 11.63
C ARG A 72 -7.53 -22.35 10.17
N LEU A 73 -6.72 -23.07 9.39
CA LEU A 73 -6.38 -22.72 8.02
C LEU A 73 -7.30 -23.43 7.00
N PHE A 74 -7.91 -22.60 6.16
CA PHE A 74 -8.74 -22.99 5.03
C PHE A 74 -8.03 -22.58 3.73
N THR A 75 -7.65 -23.54 2.90
CA THR A 75 -7.03 -23.26 1.61
C THR A 75 -7.87 -23.80 0.45
N SER A 76 -7.77 -23.15 -0.71
CA SER A 76 -8.37 -23.68 -1.95
C SER A 76 -7.92 -25.12 -2.22
N LEU A 77 -6.68 -25.47 -1.86
CA LEU A 77 -6.12 -26.82 -1.99
C LEU A 77 -6.85 -27.82 -1.09
N SER A 78 -7.03 -27.51 0.21
CA SER A 78 -7.75 -28.40 1.12
C SER A 78 -9.23 -28.55 0.74
N THR A 79 -9.86 -27.49 0.23
CA THR A 79 -11.24 -27.54 -0.25
C THR A 79 -11.37 -28.42 -1.49
N ALA A 80 -10.42 -28.33 -2.43
CA ALA A 80 -10.37 -29.23 -3.58
C ALA A 80 -10.21 -30.70 -3.15
N ALA A 81 -9.28 -30.98 -2.24
CA ALA A 81 -9.05 -32.34 -1.74
C ALA A 81 -10.29 -32.92 -1.05
N ALA A 82 -10.96 -32.12 -0.20
CA ALA A 82 -12.21 -32.51 0.43
C ALA A 82 -13.33 -32.76 -0.61
N THR A 83 -13.42 -31.93 -1.65
CA THR A 83 -14.40 -32.08 -2.74
C THR A 83 -14.16 -33.35 -3.54
N VAL A 84 -12.90 -33.63 -3.88
CA VAL A 84 -12.47 -34.86 -4.57
C VAL A 84 -12.82 -36.08 -3.74
N ALA A 85 -12.49 -36.09 -2.45
CA ALA A 85 -12.77 -37.20 -1.56
C ALA A 85 -14.28 -37.42 -1.36
N ALA A 86 -15.05 -36.35 -1.11
CA ALA A 86 -16.49 -36.43 -0.88
C ALA A 86 -17.26 -36.98 -2.11
N ARG A 87 -16.74 -36.74 -3.32
CA ARG A 87 -17.34 -37.20 -4.58
C ARG A 87 -16.72 -38.50 -5.12
N GLY A 88 -15.71 -39.05 -4.44
CA GLY A 88 -15.00 -40.25 -4.89
C GLY A 88 -14.31 -40.09 -6.25
N LEU A 89 -13.83 -38.87 -6.55
CA LEU A 89 -13.21 -38.54 -7.83
C LEU A 89 -11.76 -39.05 -7.92
N ARG A 90 -11.29 -39.35 -9.13
CA ARG A 90 -9.90 -39.71 -9.45
C ARG A 90 -9.32 -38.67 -10.40
N PRO A 91 -8.87 -37.52 -9.86
CA PRO A 91 -8.46 -36.41 -10.70
C PRO A 91 -7.06 -36.58 -11.27
N LEU A 92 -6.87 -36.14 -12.52
CA LEU A 92 -5.54 -35.77 -13.00
C LEU A 92 -5.14 -34.44 -12.32
N LEU A 93 -4.08 -34.50 -11.51
CA LEU A 93 -3.61 -33.37 -10.72
C LEU A 93 -2.60 -32.51 -11.48
N LEU A 94 -3.00 -31.28 -11.86
CA LEU A 94 -2.13 -30.23 -12.40
C LEU A 94 -1.79 -29.23 -11.29
N VAL A 95 -1.14 -29.73 -10.23
CA VAL A 95 -0.67 -28.97 -9.07
C VAL A 95 0.79 -29.29 -8.78
N ASP A 96 1.45 -28.51 -7.93
CA ASP A 96 2.83 -28.79 -7.52
C ASP A 96 2.92 -30.15 -6.79
N ALA A 97 4.06 -30.82 -6.88
CA ALA A 97 4.27 -32.13 -6.25
C ALA A 97 4.08 -32.08 -4.72
N GLY A 98 4.43 -30.96 -4.08
CA GLY A 98 4.14 -30.75 -2.66
C GLY A 98 2.63 -30.66 -2.39
N ALA A 99 1.90 -29.91 -3.21
CA ALA A 99 0.46 -29.72 -3.09
C ALA A 99 -0.34 -31.01 -3.35
N ALA A 100 0.14 -31.89 -4.22
CA ALA A 100 -0.49 -33.17 -4.53
C ALA A 100 -0.66 -34.07 -3.28
N GLN A 101 0.19 -33.91 -2.27
CA GLN A 101 0.13 -34.66 -1.02
C GLN A 101 -1.17 -34.42 -0.23
N GLU A 102 -1.85 -33.29 -0.42
CA GLU A 102 -3.11 -32.96 0.27
C GLU A 102 -4.27 -33.85 -0.20
N PHE A 103 -4.17 -34.47 -1.38
CA PHE A 103 -5.20 -35.36 -1.94
C PHE A 103 -5.08 -36.82 -1.46
N GLY A 104 -4.00 -37.16 -0.73
CA GLY A 104 -3.71 -38.52 -0.23
C GLY A 104 -2.64 -39.28 -1.02
N SER A 105 -2.29 -40.49 -0.56
CA SER A 105 -1.28 -41.35 -1.21
C SER A 105 -1.76 -41.99 -2.51
N ASP A 106 -3.07 -42.10 -2.69
CA ASP A 106 -3.70 -42.75 -3.84
C ASP A 106 -3.94 -41.78 -5.00
N SER A 107 -3.80 -40.48 -4.77
CA SER A 107 -3.86 -39.42 -5.79
C SER A 107 -2.64 -39.47 -6.69
N GLN A 108 -2.86 -39.91 -7.92
CA GLN A 108 -1.84 -40.14 -8.93
C GLN A 108 -1.41 -38.81 -9.56
N GLY A 109 -0.13 -38.45 -9.44
CA GLY A 109 0.49 -37.36 -10.20
C GLY A 109 0.75 -37.75 -11.66
N LEU A 110 1.16 -36.79 -12.49
CA LEU A 110 1.59 -37.09 -13.87
C LEU A 110 2.71 -38.14 -13.86
N GLY A 111 2.45 -39.32 -14.45
CA GLY A 111 3.45 -40.36 -14.71
C GLY A 111 3.27 -41.70 -13.99
N SER A 112 2.24 -41.87 -13.14
CA SER A 112 2.08 -43.09 -12.33
C SER A 112 0.91 -44.01 -12.71
N SER A 113 0.08 -43.66 -13.70
CA SER A 113 -1.07 -44.46 -14.14
C SER A 113 -1.18 -44.63 -15.67
N LYS A 114 -1.86 -45.70 -16.10
CA LYS A 114 -2.11 -45.99 -17.52
C LYS A 114 -3.18 -45.04 -18.08
N GLU A 115 -3.20 -44.83 -19.40
CA GLU A 115 -4.28 -44.10 -20.06
C GLU A 115 -5.65 -44.73 -19.72
N GLY A 116 -6.50 -44.02 -18.95
CA GLY A 116 -7.86 -44.46 -18.59
C GLY A 116 -8.24 -44.34 -17.11
N ASP A 117 -7.30 -44.01 -16.21
CA ASP A 117 -7.55 -44.03 -14.76
C ASP A 117 -8.17 -42.75 -14.16
N PHE A 118 -8.31 -41.68 -14.95
CA PHE A 118 -8.81 -40.38 -14.48
C PHE A 118 -10.23 -40.09 -14.97
N ASP A 119 -11.06 -39.54 -14.08
CA ASP A 119 -12.45 -39.12 -14.37
C ASP A 119 -12.69 -37.61 -14.20
N SER A 120 -11.66 -36.88 -13.79
CA SER A 120 -11.73 -35.47 -13.47
C SER A 120 -10.35 -34.83 -13.61
N VAL A 121 -10.29 -33.49 -13.58
CA VAL A 121 -9.03 -32.74 -13.60
C VAL A 121 -9.07 -31.69 -12.49
N VAL A 122 -7.98 -31.58 -11.72
CA VAL A 122 -7.78 -30.49 -10.77
C VAL A 122 -6.64 -29.60 -11.27
N VAL A 123 -6.88 -28.30 -11.35
CA VAL A 123 -5.91 -27.31 -11.84
C VAL A 123 -5.58 -26.30 -10.76
N GLY A 124 -4.31 -26.28 -10.36
CA GLY A 124 -3.67 -25.20 -9.62
C GLY A 124 -2.65 -24.48 -10.50
N LEU A 125 -1.71 -23.75 -9.89
CA LEU A 125 -0.54 -23.22 -10.59
C LEU A 125 0.67 -24.13 -10.35
N ALA A 126 1.08 -24.84 -11.39
CA ALA A 126 2.27 -25.68 -11.41
C ALA A 126 3.05 -25.46 -12.72
N PRO A 127 3.93 -24.43 -12.79
CA PRO A 127 4.51 -24.00 -14.07
C PRO A 127 5.17 -25.11 -14.89
N GLY A 128 5.82 -26.08 -14.25
CA GLY A 128 6.42 -27.24 -14.94
C GLY A 128 5.41 -28.17 -15.62
N LEU A 129 4.17 -28.19 -15.14
CA LEU A 129 3.06 -28.96 -15.71
C LEU A 129 2.23 -28.14 -16.71
N MET A 130 2.44 -26.83 -16.81
CA MET A 130 1.67 -25.96 -17.72
C MET A 130 2.27 -25.93 -19.13
N ASN A 131 2.36 -27.11 -19.75
CA ASN A 131 2.88 -27.30 -21.09
C ASN A 131 1.84 -27.96 -22.02
N TYR A 132 2.07 -27.89 -23.33
CA TYR A 132 1.13 -28.39 -24.34
C TYR A 132 0.73 -29.85 -24.13
N ASN A 133 1.69 -30.73 -23.79
CA ASN A 133 1.43 -32.16 -23.66
C ASN A 133 0.54 -32.44 -22.44
N THR A 134 0.85 -31.84 -21.30
CA THR A 134 0.06 -32.02 -20.07
C THR A 134 -1.35 -31.43 -20.21
N LEU A 135 -1.50 -30.26 -20.83
CA LEU A 135 -2.81 -29.67 -21.10
C LEU A 135 -3.62 -30.50 -22.10
N THR A 136 -2.98 -31.06 -23.12
CA THR A 136 -3.62 -31.98 -24.06
C THR A 136 -4.12 -33.25 -23.35
N GLN A 137 -3.33 -33.80 -22.42
CA GLN A 137 -3.75 -34.92 -21.60
C GLN A 137 -4.96 -34.58 -20.74
N ALA A 138 -4.94 -33.43 -20.05
CA ALA A 138 -6.06 -32.95 -19.24
C ALA A 138 -7.33 -32.75 -20.08
N MET A 139 -7.21 -32.12 -21.26
CA MET A 139 -8.30 -31.97 -22.22
C MET A 139 -8.88 -33.34 -22.61
N ASN A 140 -8.03 -34.33 -22.92
CA ASN A 140 -8.48 -35.67 -23.28
C ASN A 140 -9.17 -36.41 -22.12
N VAL A 141 -8.74 -36.21 -20.87
CA VAL A 141 -9.43 -36.75 -19.69
C VAL A 141 -10.84 -36.15 -19.60
N LEU A 142 -10.95 -34.82 -19.72
CA LEU A 142 -12.24 -34.13 -19.66
C LEU A 142 -13.18 -34.55 -20.79
N LEU A 143 -12.69 -34.70 -22.03
CA LEU A 143 -13.52 -35.11 -23.16
C LEU A 143 -14.02 -36.56 -23.06
N LYS A 144 -13.28 -37.43 -22.36
CA LYS A 144 -13.66 -38.84 -22.15
C LYS A 144 -14.59 -39.03 -20.94
N ALA A 145 -14.46 -38.18 -19.92
CA ALA A 145 -15.28 -38.26 -18.71
C ALA A 145 -16.71 -37.77 -18.99
N GLU A 146 -17.72 -38.55 -18.59
CA GLU A 146 -19.13 -38.19 -18.80
C GLU A 146 -19.49 -36.85 -18.13
N SER A 147 -18.99 -36.58 -16.93
CA SER A 147 -19.28 -35.36 -16.17
C SER A 147 -18.42 -34.16 -16.58
N LYS A 148 -17.34 -34.38 -17.35
CA LYS A 148 -16.32 -33.37 -17.68
C LYS A 148 -15.85 -32.56 -16.46
N THR A 149 -15.71 -33.21 -15.29
CA THR A 149 -15.44 -32.52 -14.02
C THR A 149 -14.06 -31.84 -14.05
N LEU A 150 -14.05 -30.51 -14.10
CA LEU A 150 -12.88 -29.65 -14.02
C LEU A 150 -12.94 -28.82 -12.73
N ILE A 151 -12.01 -29.05 -11.81
CA ILE A 151 -11.91 -28.31 -10.54
C ILE A 151 -10.73 -27.35 -10.64
N ALA A 152 -10.97 -26.06 -10.43
CA ALA A 152 -9.92 -25.04 -10.38
C ALA A 152 -9.72 -24.57 -8.94
N LEU A 153 -8.49 -24.58 -8.44
CA LEU A 153 -8.21 -24.06 -7.10
C LEU A 153 -8.56 -22.56 -7.01
N HIS A 154 -8.21 -21.80 -8.05
CA HIS A 154 -8.64 -20.42 -8.27
C HIS A 154 -8.42 -20.04 -9.75
N LYS A 155 -9.04 -18.97 -10.24
CA LYS A 155 -8.88 -18.47 -11.62
C LYS A 155 -8.08 -17.16 -11.68
N GLY A 156 -7.00 -17.09 -10.90
CA GLY A 156 -6.09 -15.93 -10.91
C GLY A 156 -5.50 -15.69 -12.30
N ARG A 157 -5.61 -14.46 -12.83
CA ARG A 157 -5.13 -14.12 -14.18
C ARG A 157 -3.60 -14.11 -14.27
N TYR A 158 -2.98 -13.48 -13.30
CA TYR A 158 -1.53 -13.30 -13.19
C TYR A 158 -1.12 -13.25 -11.72
N LEU A 159 0.18 -13.38 -11.48
CA LEU A 159 0.82 -13.15 -10.19
C LEU A 159 2.04 -12.25 -10.38
N LYS A 160 2.40 -11.49 -9.34
CA LYS A 160 3.58 -10.63 -9.36
C LYS A 160 4.79 -11.43 -8.89
N ARG A 161 5.86 -11.41 -9.69
CA ARG A 161 7.19 -11.95 -9.38
C ARG A 161 8.21 -10.82 -9.35
N LYS A 162 9.43 -11.12 -8.92
CA LYS A 162 10.56 -10.17 -8.88
C LYS A 162 10.93 -9.63 -10.26
N ASP A 163 10.69 -10.40 -11.31
CA ASP A 163 10.98 -10.10 -12.71
C ASP A 163 9.78 -9.57 -13.51
N GLY A 164 8.63 -9.38 -12.88
CA GLY A 164 7.43 -8.83 -13.53
C GLY A 164 6.16 -9.65 -13.28
N LEU A 165 5.19 -9.56 -14.19
CA LEU A 165 3.94 -10.33 -14.11
C LEU A 165 4.13 -11.70 -14.77
N ALA A 166 3.69 -12.76 -14.09
CA ALA A 166 3.64 -14.11 -14.62
C ALA A 166 2.19 -14.60 -14.69
N LEU A 167 1.91 -15.55 -15.59
CA LEU A 167 0.57 -16.13 -15.72
C LEU A 167 0.17 -16.89 -14.44
N GLY A 168 -1.07 -16.68 -14.02
CA GLY A 168 -1.70 -17.48 -12.97
C GLY A 168 -2.30 -18.77 -13.54
N PRO A 169 -3.07 -19.53 -12.75
CA PRO A 169 -3.75 -20.74 -13.23
C PRO A 169 -4.94 -20.43 -14.15
N GLY A 170 -5.54 -19.25 -14.04
CA GLY A 170 -6.74 -18.85 -14.78
C GLY A 170 -6.64 -19.01 -16.31
N PRO A 171 -5.56 -18.54 -16.97
CA PRO A 171 -5.33 -18.77 -18.40
C PRO A 171 -5.35 -20.25 -18.81
N PHE A 172 -4.77 -21.14 -18.00
CA PHE A 172 -4.73 -22.58 -18.29
C PHE A 172 -6.08 -23.26 -18.05
N VAL A 173 -6.80 -22.82 -17.01
CA VAL A 173 -8.20 -23.22 -16.79
C VAL A 173 -9.06 -22.80 -17.99
N ALA A 174 -8.95 -21.55 -18.43
CA ALA A 174 -9.69 -21.03 -19.57
C ALA A 174 -9.38 -21.77 -20.87
N ALA A 175 -8.13 -22.18 -21.09
CA ALA A 175 -7.75 -22.99 -22.24
C ALA A 175 -8.46 -24.36 -22.23
N LEU A 176 -8.56 -25.01 -21.06
CA LEU A 176 -9.26 -26.29 -20.92
C LEU A 176 -10.78 -26.15 -21.04
N GLU A 177 -11.37 -25.11 -20.44
CA GLU A 177 -12.79 -24.78 -20.60
C GLU A 177 -13.13 -24.58 -22.08
N TYR A 178 -12.35 -23.74 -22.77
CA TYR A 178 -12.53 -23.45 -24.19
C TYR A 178 -12.37 -24.69 -25.08
N ALA A 179 -11.42 -25.56 -24.77
CA ALA A 179 -11.15 -26.75 -25.58
C ALA A 179 -12.17 -27.88 -25.37
N THR A 180 -12.94 -27.87 -24.27
CA THR A 180 -13.77 -29.01 -23.86
C THR A 180 -15.26 -28.68 -23.69
N ASP A 181 -15.64 -27.40 -23.81
CA ASP A 181 -16.94 -26.85 -23.42
C ASP A 181 -17.33 -27.16 -21.96
N ALA A 182 -16.36 -27.52 -21.11
CA ALA A 182 -16.57 -27.69 -19.68
C ALA A 182 -16.52 -26.33 -18.98
N SER A 183 -17.23 -26.22 -17.85
CA SER A 183 -17.10 -25.08 -16.94
C SER A 183 -16.34 -25.52 -15.71
N ALA A 184 -15.27 -24.81 -15.35
CA ALA A 184 -14.51 -25.15 -14.16
C ALA A 184 -15.29 -24.79 -12.89
N GLU A 185 -15.35 -25.74 -11.95
CA GLU A 185 -15.78 -25.49 -10.58
C GLU A 185 -14.62 -24.87 -9.81
N VAL A 186 -14.76 -23.59 -9.45
CA VAL A 186 -13.78 -22.89 -8.63
C VAL A 186 -14.07 -23.19 -7.16
N VAL A 187 -13.07 -23.66 -6.41
CA VAL A 187 -13.25 -24.03 -4.98
C VAL A 187 -12.63 -23.03 -3.99
N GLY A 188 -11.86 -22.06 -4.49
CA GLY A 188 -11.28 -20.98 -3.69
C GLY A 188 -12.14 -19.72 -3.64
N LYS A 189 -11.60 -18.68 -3.01
CA LYS A 189 -12.13 -17.31 -3.07
C LYS A 189 -12.21 -16.84 -4.54
N PRO A 190 -13.24 -16.11 -5.00
CA PRO A 190 -14.33 -15.48 -4.24
C PRO A 190 -15.60 -16.34 -4.04
N THR A 191 -15.55 -17.65 -4.21
CA THR A 191 -16.79 -18.44 -4.23
C THR A 191 -17.53 -18.44 -2.90
N ALA A 192 -18.86 -18.31 -2.95
CA ALA A 192 -19.72 -18.32 -1.76
C ALA A 192 -19.53 -19.59 -0.92
N THR A 193 -19.33 -20.74 -1.58
CA THR A 193 -19.07 -22.04 -0.92
C THR A 193 -17.81 -22.02 -0.07
N PHE A 194 -16.76 -21.32 -0.50
CA PHE A 194 -15.53 -21.19 0.27
C PHE A 194 -15.76 -20.42 1.59
N PHE A 195 -16.45 -19.27 1.51
CA PHE A 195 -16.77 -18.49 2.71
C PHE A 195 -17.76 -19.20 3.61
N GLN A 196 -18.80 -19.83 3.05
CA GLN A 196 -19.80 -20.58 3.82
C GLN A 196 -19.15 -21.72 4.61
N ALA A 197 -18.21 -22.47 4.03
CA ALA A 197 -17.49 -23.52 4.75
C ALA A 197 -16.72 -22.99 5.98
N ALA A 198 -16.12 -21.80 5.87
CA ALA A 198 -15.44 -21.15 6.98
C ALA A 198 -16.41 -20.61 8.04
N LEU A 199 -17.59 -20.12 7.62
CA LEU A 199 -18.65 -19.66 8.52
C LEU A 199 -19.28 -20.83 9.30
N ASP A 200 -19.56 -21.94 8.61
CA ASP A 200 -20.12 -23.16 9.19
C ASP A 200 -19.18 -23.76 10.24
N ASP A 201 -17.88 -23.82 9.95
CA ASP A 201 -16.86 -24.29 10.90
C ASP A 201 -16.68 -23.35 12.11
N MET A 202 -16.99 -22.07 11.93
CA MET A 202 -17.09 -21.13 13.04
C MET A 202 -18.44 -21.16 13.73
N ASP A 203 -19.49 -21.79 13.21
CA ASP A 203 -20.86 -21.70 13.74
C ASP A 203 -21.27 -20.23 14.01
N LEU A 204 -21.18 -19.41 12.95
CA LEU A 204 -21.52 -17.99 12.95
C LEU A 204 -22.24 -17.60 11.66
N ASN A 205 -23.15 -16.61 11.75
CA ASN A 205 -23.75 -16.03 10.56
C ASN A 205 -22.77 -15.09 9.86
N ALA A 206 -22.96 -14.92 8.55
CA ALA A 206 -22.13 -14.01 7.75
C ALA A 206 -22.12 -12.57 8.31
N SER A 207 -23.28 -12.08 8.76
CA SER A 207 -23.44 -10.74 9.33
C SER A 207 -22.64 -10.50 10.61
N GLU A 208 -22.25 -11.57 11.32
CA GLU A 208 -21.44 -11.53 12.55
C GLU A 208 -19.93 -11.60 12.27
N CYS A 209 -19.55 -11.76 11.00
CA CYS A 209 -18.18 -12.00 10.59
C CYS A 209 -17.62 -10.86 9.72
N VAL A 210 -16.30 -10.69 9.80
CA VAL A 210 -15.55 -9.76 8.95
C VAL A 210 -14.41 -10.50 8.23
N MET A 211 -14.25 -10.23 6.95
CA MET A 211 -13.09 -10.67 6.15
C MET A 211 -12.04 -9.56 6.14
N ILE A 212 -10.76 -9.89 6.32
CA ILE A 212 -9.63 -8.98 6.13
C ILE A 212 -8.79 -9.53 4.97
N GLY A 213 -8.63 -8.74 3.90
CA GLY A 213 -7.88 -9.17 2.72
C GLY A 213 -7.39 -8.02 1.85
N ASP A 214 -6.47 -8.32 0.93
CA ASP A 214 -5.84 -7.37 0.03
C ASP A 214 -6.41 -7.39 -1.40
N ASP A 215 -7.22 -8.40 -1.72
CA ASP A 215 -7.82 -8.58 -3.05
C ASP A 215 -9.30 -8.17 -3.05
N VAL A 216 -9.63 -7.05 -3.69
CA VAL A 216 -11.00 -6.54 -3.73
C VAL A 216 -11.99 -7.52 -4.35
N ARG A 217 -11.56 -8.28 -5.35
CA ARG A 217 -12.46 -9.23 -6.01
C ARG A 217 -12.57 -10.52 -5.21
N ASP A 218 -11.41 -11.11 -4.89
CA ASP A 218 -11.37 -12.45 -4.31
C ASP A 218 -11.77 -12.42 -2.81
N ASP A 219 -11.27 -11.46 -2.04
CA ASP A 219 -11.50 -11.37 -0.59
C ASP A 219 -12.75 -10.56 -0.28
N VAL A 220 -12.77 -9.28 -0.67
CA VAL A 220 -13.83 -8.33 -0.27
C VAL A 220 -15.13 -8.68 -0.97
N GLY A 221 -15.13 -8.73 -2.31
CA GLY A 221 -16.30 -9.05 -3.10
C GLY A 221 -16.86 -10.43 -2.80
N GLY A 222 -15.98 -11.42 -2.62
CA GLY A 222 -16.35 -12.76 -2.20
C GLY A 222 -17.08 -12.78 -0.85
N ALA A 223 -16.48 -12.18 0.18
CA ALA A 223 -17.07 -12.13 1.52
C ALA A 223 -18.39 -11.34 1.56
N MET A 224 -18.45 -10.19 0.88
CA MET A 224 -19.67 -9.38 0.83
C MET A 224 -20.80 -10.07 0.08
N SER A 225 -20.50 -10.88 -0.93
CA SER A 225 -21.52 -11.64 -1.68
C SER A 225 -22.30 -12.63 -0.81
N VAL A 226 -21.71 -13.10 0.30
CA VAL A 226 -22.37 -13.96 1.29
C VAL A 226 -22.90 -13.19 2.51
N GLY A 227 -22.83 -11.86 2.50
CA GLY A 227 -23.36 -11.00 3.56
C GLY A 227 -22.40 -10.68 4.71
N MET A 228 -21.10 -10.96 4.56
CA MET A 228 -20.09 -10.57 5.54
C MET A 228 -19.71 -9.09 5.43
N GLN A 229 -19.18 -8.54 6.53
CA GLN A 229 -18.40 -7.32 6.46
C GLN A 229 -17.02 -7.63 5.86
N ALA A 230 -16.38 -6.65 5.22
CA ALA A 230 -15.06 -6.84 4.62
C ALA A 230 -14.18 -5.60 4.78
N ILE A 231 -12.97 -5.79 5.27
CA ILE A 231 -11.93 -4.78 5.40
C ILE A 231 -10.88 -5.04 4.33
N LEU A 232 -10.69 -4.06 3.45
CA LEU A 232 -9.62 -4.06 2.45
C LEU A 232 -8.34 -3.50 3.07
N VAL A 233 -7.24 -4.25 3.02
CA VAL A 233 -5.92 -3.74 3.41
C VAL A 233 -5.15 -3.24 2.19
N GLN A 234 -4.38 -2.16 2.36
CA GLN A 234 -3.61 -1.53 1.28
C GLN A 234 -2.23 -2.15 1.06
N THR A 235 -2.01 -3.37 1.57
CA THR A 235 -0.82 -4.18 1.37
C THR A 235 -1.01 -5.16 0.19
N GLY A 236 0.04 -5.89 -0.21
CA GLY A 236 -0.09 -6.96 -1.21
C GLY A 236 -0.47 -6.53 -2.63
N LYS A 237 -1.56 -7.10 -3.15
CA LYS A 237 -2.08 -6.89 -4.51
C LYS A 237 -2.78 -5.55 -4.68
N TYR A 238 -3.25 -4.94 -3.59
CA TYR A 238 -3.97 -3.68 -3.62
C TYR A 238 -3.27 -2.62 -4.47
N ARG A 239 -4.05 -1.90 -5.27
CA ARG A 239 -3.66 -0.69 -5.98
C ARG A 239 -4.65 0.40 -5.65
N GLN A 240 -4.19 1.65 -5.64
CA GLN A 240 -5.05 2.80 -5.36
C GLN A 240 -6.23 2.84 -6.34
N GLY A 241 -7.43 3.04 -5.80
CA GLY A 241 -8.69 3.01 -6.54
C GLY A 241 -9.28 1.61 -6.67
N ASP A 242 -8.64 0.55 -6.16
CA ASP A 242 -9.25 -0.77 -6.11
C ASP A 242 -10.50 -0.79 -5.21
N GLU A 243 -10.57 0.06 -4.18
CA GLU A 243 -11.71 0.24 -3.27
C GLU A 243 -13.02 0.62 -3.98
N ASP A 244 -12.93 1.17 -5.20
CA ASP A 244 -14.07 1.57 -6.04
C ASP A 244 -14.26 0.64 -7.25
N ARG A 245 -13.46 -0.44 -7.36
CA ARG A 245 -13.52 -1.37 -8.50
C ARG A 245 -14.53 -2.49 -8.28
N HIS A 246 -14.91 -3.09 -9.40
CA HIS A 246 -15.75 -4.29 -9.45
C HIS A 246 -17.16 -4.12 -8.84
N GLY A 247 -17.60 -2.88 -8.60
CA GLY A 247 -18.92 -2.60 -8.02
C GLY A 247 -19.05 -3.05 -6.56
N VAL A 248 -17.92 -3.22 -5.86
CA VAL A 248 -17.87 -3.64 -4.46
C VAL A 248 -17.27 -2.49 -3.66
N THR A 249 -17.98 -2.02 -2.64
CA THR A 249 -17.46 -1.02 -1.70
C THR A 249 -17.14 -1.71 -0.37
N PRO A 250 -15.86 -1.85 0.02
CA PRO A 250 -15.47 -2.46 1.29
C PRO A 250 -16.16 -1.78 2.48
N THR A 251 -16.38 -2.53 3.58
CA THR A 251 -16.86 -1.96 4.84
C THR A 251 -15.86 -0.93 5.40
N ALA A 252 -14.58 -1.17 5.20
CA ALA A 252 -13.51 -0.21 5.46
C ALA A 252 -12.30 -0.52 4.59
N THR A 253 -11.49 0.50 4.33
CA THR A 253 -10.19 0.36 3.66
C THR A 253 -9.13 0.95 4.59
N VAL A 254 -8.09 0.17 4.90
CA VAL A 254 -7.07 0.52 5.91
C VAL A 254 -5.67 0.19 5.41
N LEU A 255 -4.65 0.82 6.00
CA LEU A 255 -3.27 0.71 5.52
C LEU A 255 -2.74 -0.73 5.52
N ASP A 256 -2.96 -1.48 6.60
CA ASP A 256 -2.43 -2.81 6.80
C ASP A 256 -3.29 -3.65 7.75
N PHE A 257 -2.89 -4.90 7.98
CA PHE A 257 -3.57 -5.80 8.90
C PHE A 257 -3.63 -5.27 10.34
N SER A 258 -2.62 -4.53 10.81
CA SER A 258 -2.63 -3.97 12.17
C SER A 258 -3.73 -2.94 12.34
N ALA A 259 -3.89 -2.04 11.36
CA ALA A 259 -4.97 -1.06 11.33
C ALA A 259 -6.36 -1.72 11.23
N ALA A 260 -6.48 -2.85 10.51
CA ALA A 260 -7.73 -3.62 10.46
C ALA A 260 -8.10 -4.19 11.84
N VAL A 261 -7.12 -4.72 12.58
CA VAL A 261 -7.31 -5.20 13.95
C VAL A 261 -7.75 -4.07 14.87
N ASP A 262 -7.11 -2.89 14.79
CA ASP A 262 -7.50 -1.72 15.59
C ASP A 262 -8.96 -1.34 15.36
N LEU A 263 -9.41 -1.35 14.10
CA LEU A 263 -10.80 -1.05 13.75
C LEU A 263 -11.79 -2.05 14.37
N ILE A 264 -11.48 -3.35 14.31
CA ILE A 264 -12.33 -4.41 14.88
C ILE A 264 -12.42 -4.29 16.40
N LEU A 265 -11.28 -4.05 17.07
CA LEU A 265 -11.22 -3.95 18.52
C LEU A 265 -11.91 -2.68 19.05
N ASN A 266 -11.80 -1.55 18.33
CA ASN A 266 -12.39 -0.28 18.75
C ASN A 266 -13.91 -0.18 18.51
N THR A 267 -14.47 -0.96 17.57
CA THR A 267 -15.92 -0.90 17.29
C THR A 267 -16.77 -1.77 18.22
N SER A 268 -16.13 -2.60 19.05
CA SER A 268 -16.78 -3.63 19.87
C SER A 268 -17.39 -3.12 21.19
N GLY A 269 -17.59 -1.80 21.34
CA GLY A 269 -17.96 -1.15 22.61
C GLY A 269 -19.33 -0.44 22.68
N ILE A 270 -20.21 -0.58 21.67
CA ILE A 270 -21.54 0.07 21.66
C ILE A 270 -22.62 -1.03 21.85
N PRO A 271 -23.46 -0.99 22.91
CA PRO A 271 -24.54 -1.94 23.11
C PRO A 271 -25.73 -1.75 22.13
N ASP A 272 -26.37 -2.86 21.77
CA ASP A 272 -27.41 -3.02 20.74
C ASP A 272 -28.85 -2.66 21.18
N ASP A 273 -29.03 -1.76 22.16
CA ASP A 273 -30.36 -1.45 22.71
C ASP A 273 -30.85 -0.05 22.33
N VAL A 274 -31.20 0.21 21.07
CA VAL A 274 -32.33 1.09 20.68
C VAL A 274 -32.72 0.81 19.22
N LEU A 275 -33.84 0.14 18.98
CA LEU A 275 -34.56 0.21 17.70
C LEU A 275 -36.05 0.37 18.01
N ASP A 276 -36.58 1.56 17.73
CA ASP A 276 -38.01 1.84 17.69
C ASP A 276 -38.34 2.27 16.25
N GLU A 277 -39.31 1.60 15.62
CA GLU A 277 -39.50 1.54 14.16
C GLU A 277 -40.34 2.71 13.56
N ASP A 278 -40.72 3.72 14.35
CA ASP A 278 -41.76 4.69 13.93
C ASP A 278 -41.26 6.10 13.51
N ALA A 279 -39.94 6.32 13.34
CA ALA A 279 -39.40 7.64 12.99
C ALA A 279 -38.88 7.76 11.53
N LEU A 280 -39.64 7.28 10.54
CA LEU A 280 -39.28 7.32 9.12
C LEU A 280 -39.72 8.59 8.36
N GLY A 281 -40.28 9.59 9.05
CA GLY A 281 -40.90 10.77 8.41
C GLY A 281 -40.02 12.02 8.34
N ASP A 282 -39.19 12.29 9.35
CA ASP A 282 -38.48 13.58 9.50
C ASP A 282 -36.93 13.46 9.38
N MET A 283 -36.42 12.30 8.95
CA MET A 283 -34.97 11.99 8.89
C MET A 283 -34.21 12.48 7.65
N PHE A 284 -34.80 13.34 6.83
CA PHE A 284 -34.09 13.96 5.69
C PHE A 284 -33.64 15.40 5.93
N GLU A 285 -33.61 15.84 7.18
CA GLU A 285 -32.74 16.95 7.59
C GLU A 285 -31.69 16.42 8.57
N GLU A 286 -30.42 16.47 8.16
CA GLU A 286 -29.29 16.06 8.99
C GLU A 286 -29.23 16.96 10.25
N PRO A 287 -29.28 16.40 11.48
CA PRO A 287 -29.13 17.21 12.68
C PRO A 287 -27.72 17.79 12.79
N GLU A 288 -27.62 18.98 13.38
CA GLU A 288 -26.35 19.70 13.55
C GLU A 288 -25.34 18.82 14.32
N GLY A 289 -24.30 18.33 13.62
CA GLY A 289 -23.28 17.42 14.16
C GLY A 289 -23.46 15.91 13.88
N PHE A 290 -24.40 15.50 13.00
CA PHE A 290 -24.66 14.08 12.66
C PHE A 290 -23.49 13.36 11.96
N ARG A 291 -22.71 14.08 11.16
CA ARG A 291 -21.41 13.59 10.71
C ARG A 291 -20.40 13.96 11.80
N PRO A 292 -19.53 13.04 12.29
CA PRO A 292 -18.27 13.52 12.85
C PRO A 292 -17.65 14.39 11.76
N PRO A 293 -17.22 15.63 12.05
CA PRO A 293 -16.59 16.46 11.03
C PRO A 293 -15.49 15.61 10.41
N THR A 294 -15.40 15.62 9.07
CA THR A 294 -14.16 15.20 8.40
C THR A 294 -13.05 15.81 9.23
N PRO A 295 -12.09 15.04 9.80
CA PRO A 295 -11.11 15.60 10.72
C PRO A 295 -10.60 16.86 10.04
N GLU A 296 -10.86 18.02 10.63
CA GLU A 296 -10.55 19.27 9.94
C GLU A 296 -9.08 19.16 9.55
N GLY A 297 -8.78 19.39 8.26
CA GLY A 297 -7.39 19.42 7.83
C GLY A 297 -6.66 20.32 8.82
N SER A 298 -5.69 19.76 9.56
CA SER A 298 -5.15 20.47 10.72
C SER A 298 -4.55 21.77 10.22
N PHE A 299 -5.00 22.89 10.79
CA PHE A 299 -4.40 24.17 10.53
C PHE A 299 -3.18 24.29 11.43
N GLU A 300 -2.01 24.43 10.82
CA GLU A 300 -0.79 24.75 11.54
C GLU A 300 -0.32 26.15 11.13
N GLU A 301 -0.06 26.97 12.14
CA GLU A 301 0.53 28.29 11.96
C GLU A 301 2.05 28.16 12.10
N TYR A 302 2.76 28.59 11.06
CA TYR A 302 4.21 28.73 11.12
C TYR A 302 4.58 30.19 11.35
N GLU A 303 5.08 30.49 12.54
CA GLU A 303 5.62 31.81 12.88
C GLU A 303 7.05 31.97 12.36
N ARG A 304 7.27 33.00 11.53
CA ARG A 304 8.59 33.38 11.04
C ARG A 304 9.31 34.22 12.09
N ASN A 305 10.64 34.11 12.14
CA ASN A 305 11.44 34.93 13.05
C ASN A 305 11.32 36.42 12.65
N PRO A 306 10.84 37.32 13.54
CA PRO A 306 10.64 38.74 13.21
C PRO A 306 11.90 39.46 12.70
N LEU A 307 13.09 39.00 13.07
CA LEU A 307 14.36 39.58 12.59
C LEU A 307 14.60 39.34 11.10
N HIS A 308 13.94 38.33 10.52
CA HIS A 308 14.17 37.87 9.15
C HIS A 308 13.00 38.19 8.21
N VAL A 309 11.85 38.63 8.72
CA VAL A 309 10.66 38.96 7.92
C VAL A 309 10.88 40.26 7.14
N LEU A 310 10.61 40.25 5.84
CA LEU A 310 10.67 41.45 5.00
C LEU A 310 9.45 42.35 5.25
N PRO A 311 9.60 43.69 5.23
CA PRO A 311 8.47 44.61 5.29
C PRO A 311 7.44 44.30 4.20
N GLY A 312 6.16 44.24 4.57
CA GLY A 312 5.06 43.95 3.64
C GLY A 312 4.88 42.46 3.30
N THR A 313 5.62 41.55 3.94
CA THR A 313 5.44 40.10 3.79
C THR A 313 4.83 39.48 5.05
N PRO A 314 4.09 38.36 4.95
CA PRO A 314 3.42 37.76 6.10
C PRO A 314 4.43 37.26 7.14
N SER A 315 4.21 37.60 8.42
CA SER A 315 5.00 37.09 9.55
C SER A 315 4.56 35.69 10.01
N VAL A 316 3.35 35.27 9.64
CA VAL A 316 2.77 33.96 9.93
C VAL A 316 2.32 33.33 8.62
N ILE A 317 2.66 32.06 8.41
CA ILE A 317 2.18 31.27 7.27
C ILE A 317 1.14 30.28 7.79
N ASN A 318 -0.07 30.35 7.24
CA ASN A 318 -1.21 29.51 7.60
C ASN A 318 -1.27 28.30 6.68
N LEU A 319 -1.00 27.11 7.21
CA LEU A 319 -0.94 25.89 6.43
C LEU A 319 -2.12 25.00 6.78
N GLN A 320 -2.94 24.71 5.78
CA GLN A 320 -3.93 23.66 5.90
C GLN A 320 -3.25 22.35 5.51
N MET A 321 -3.12 21.45 6.48
CA MET A 321 -2.69 20.09 6.22
C MET A 321 -3.86 19.28 5.70
N ILE A 322 -3.59 18.29 4.87
CA ILE A 322 -4.58 17.29 4.52
C ILE A 322 -4.77 16.40 5.75
N GLY A 323 -5.96 15.83 5.96
CA GLY A 323 -6.16 14.78 6.96
C GLY A 323 -5.20 13.59 6.77
N ARG A 324 -5.35 12.49 7.51
CA ARG A 324 -4.42 11.33 7.39
C ARG A 324 -4.23 10.92 5.92
N HIS A 325 -3.05 11.23 5.37
CA HIS A 325 -2.67 11.00 3.98
C HIS A 325 -1.49 10.01 3.94
N SER A 326 -1.54 9.03 3.05
CA SER A 326 -0.55 7.95 2.90
C SER A 326 0.86 8.44 2.51
N LEU A 327 0.94 9.67 1.99
CA LEU A 327 2.19 10.36 1.64
C LEU A 327 2.73 11.27 2.74
N TRP A 328 2.26 11.11 3.98
CA TRP A 328 2.82 11.84 5.13
C TRP A 328 2.64 13.38 5.07
N ALA A 329 1.76 13.87 4.17
CA ALA A 329 1.43 15.29 3.98
C ALA A 329 0.46 15.88 5.04
N HIS A 330 0.40 15.28 6.23
CA HIS A 330 -0.53 15.64 7.30
C HIS A 330 0.18 16.33 8.49
N ARG A 331 1.49 16.62 8.37
CA ARG A 331 2.28 17.36 9.37
C ARG A 331 3.26 18.33 8.70
N ILE A 332 3.66 19.36 9.43
CA ILE A 332 4.85 20.13 9.09
C ILE A 332 6.09 19.38 9.60
N TRP A 333 6.98 18.99 8.69
CA TRP A 333 8.20 18.24 9.02
C TRP A 333 9.30 19.16 9.55
N ASN A 334 10.02 18.72 10.58
CA ASN A 334 11.17 19.46 11.16
C ASN A 334 12.19 19.87 10.10
N ALA A 335 12.44 19.02 9.10
CA ALA A 335 13.31 19.33 7.97
C ALA A 335 12.80 20.52 7.15
N GLY A 336 11.50 20.58 6.86
CA GLY A 336 10.87 21.69 6.16
C GLY A 336 10.90 22.99 6.97
N VAL A 337 10.70 22.90 8.29
CA VAL A 337 10.85 24.04 9.22
C VAL A 337 12.29 24.56 9.24
N ALA A 338 13.26 23.67 9.40
CA ALA A 338 14.68 24.01 9.45
C ALA A 338 15.15 24.66 8.14
N LEU A 339 14.76 24.09 7.01
CA LEU A 339 15.04 24.66 5.69
C LEU A 339 14.41 26.05 5.53
N SER A 340 13.14 26.21 5.92
CA SER A 340 12.43 27.50 5.83
C SER A 340 13.09 28.59 6.68
N ARG A 341 13.54 28.23 7.89
CA ARG A 341 14.32 29.14 8.76
C ARG A 341 15.65 29.53 8.13
N HIS A 342 16.31 28.62 7.42
CA HIS A 342 17.56 28.92 6.72
C HIS A 342 17.33 29.90 5.57
N VAL A 343 16.30 29.69 4.74
CA VAL A 343 15.93 30.62 3.65
C VAL A 343 15.57 32.01 4.21
N ASP A 344 14.86 32.06 5.33
CA ASP A 344 14.54 33.34 5.98
C ASP A 344 15.80 34.07 6.47
N ALA A 345 16.73 33.35 7.10
CA ALA A 345 17.97 33.91 7.61
C ALA A 345 18.93 34.35 6.49
N ASP A 346 19.02 33.58 5.41
CA ASP A 346 19.85 33.86 4.24
C ASP A 346 19.05 33.76 2.94
N LYS A 347 18.49 34.89 2.53
CA LYS A 347 17.69 35.00 1.30
C LYS A 347 18.52 34.82 0.04
N THR A 348 19.85 34.94 0.11
CA THR A 348 20.73 34.76 -1.06
C THR A 348 20.71 33.32 -1.57
N LEU A 349 20.23 32.37 -0.77
CA LEU A 349 19.95 31.01 -1.20
C LEU A 349 19.00 30.97 -2.39
N VAL A 350 17.98 31.83 -2.42
CA VAL A 350 16.87 31.75 -3.39
C VAL A 350 16.62 33.03 -4.18
N ALA A 351 17.12 34.19 -3.73
CA ALA A 351 16.87 35.47 -4.37
C ALA A 351 17.28 35.46 -5.86
N ASN A 352 16.34 35.81 -6.74
CA ASN A 352 16.48 35.79 -8.20
C ASN A 352 16.86 34.42 -8.79
N LYS A 353 16.54 33.32 -8.10
CA LYS A 353 16.80 31.96 -8.56
C LYS A 353 15.53 31.19 -8.91
N ARG A 354 15.67 30.19 -9.77
CA ARG A 354 14.64 29.20 -10.11
C ARG A 354 14.70 28.06 -9.10
N VAL A 355 13.65 27.91 -8.30
CA VAL A 355 13.60 26.97 -7.18
C VAL A 355 12.59 25.86 -7.46
N LEU A 356 13.00 24.61 -7.24
CA LEU A 356 12.13 23.43 -7.27
C LEU A 356 12.08 22.81 -5.88
N GLU A 357 10.89 22.53 -5.36
CA GLU A 357 10.72 21.70 -4.18
C GLU A 357 10.11 20.37 -4.58
N LEU A 358 10.77 19.26 -4.22
CA LEU A 358 10.23 17.91 -4.40
C LEU A 358 9.58 17.45 -3.10
N GLY A 359 8.41 16.82 -3.18
CA GLY A 359 7.70 16.30 -1.99
C GLY A 359 7.36 17.40 -0.97
N CYS A 360 6.77 18.50 -1.45
CA CYS A 360 6.59 19.72 -0.67
C CYS A 360 5.55 19.64 0.45
N ALA A 361 4.67 18.62 0.47
CA ALA A 361 3.57 18.43 1.40
C ALA A 361 2.65 19.65 1.55
N ALA A 362 2.94 20.55 2.49
CA ALA A 362 2.22 21.80 2.70
C ALA A 362 2.80 23.00 1.94
N ALA A 363 3.94 22.81 1.26
CA ALA A 363 4.70 23.81 0.50
C ALA A 363 5.28 24.95 1.33
N LEU A 364 5.64 24.69 2.60
CA LEU A 364 6.21 25.70 3.48
C LEU A 364 7.56 26.27 2.96
N PRO A 365 8.58 25.45 2.60
CA PRO A 365 9.81 25.97 1.99
C PRO A 365 9.57 26.73 0.69
N SER A 366 8.67 26.24 -0.17
CA SER A 366 8.28 26.93 -1.41
C SER A 366 7.68 28.32 -1.14
N LEU A 367 6.76 28.43 -0.19
CA LEU A 367 6.14 29.70 0.19
C LEU A 367 7.18 30.70 0.70
N VAL A 368 8.03 30.29 1.63
CA VAL A 368 9.08 31.15 2.18
C VAL A 368 10.06 31.58 1.09
N SER A 369 10.38 30.70 0.15
CA SER A 369 11.29 31.00 -0.96
C SER A 369 10.71 31.99 -1.96
N ALA A 370 9.42 31.87 -2.28
CA ALA A 370 8.73 32.81 -3.14
C ALA A 370 8.70 34.21 -2.49
N ILE A 371 8.40 34.27 -1.19
CA ILE A 371 8.41 35.50 -0.39
C ILE A 371 9.82 36.10 -0.29
N ALA A 372 10.86 35.27 -0.22
CA ALA A 372 12.25 35.70 -0.14
C ALA A 372 12.82 36.26 -1.47
N GLY A 373 12.01 36.31 -2.53
CA GLY A 373 12.36 36.94 -3.79
C GLY A 373 12.95 36.00 -4.84
N ALA A 374 12.58 34.71 -4.82
CA ALA A 374 12.88 33.80 -5.92
C ALA A 374 12.31 34.31 -7.26
N GLU A 375 13.01 34.00 -8.37
CA GLU A 375 12.55 34.31 -9.72
C GLU A 375 11.23 33.58 -10.02
N VAL A 376 11.23 32.28 -9.72
CA VAL A 376 10.07 31.40 -9.78
C VAL A 376 10.31 30.22 -8.82
N VAL A 377 9.25 29.79 -8.16
CA VAL A 377 9.21 28.61 -7.31
C VAL A 377 8.20 27.64 -7.87
N VAL A 378 8.61 26.39 -8.04
CA VAL A 378 7.75 25.29 -8.45
C VAL A 378 7.69 24.30 -7.29
N ALA A 379 6.55 24.28 -6.60
CA ALA A 379 6.25 23.32 -5.55
C ALA A 379 5.71 22.04 -6.21
N THR A 380 6.32 20.90 -5.91
CA THR A 380 5.87 19.62 -6.46
C THR A 380 5.65 18.58 -5.38
N ASP A 381 4.65 17.74 -5.61
CA ASP A 381 4.38 16.54 -4.83
C ASP A 381 3.70 15.50 -5.72
N TYR A 382 3.50 14.28 -5.22
CA TYR A 382 2.86 13.20 -5.96
C TYR A 382 1.54 13.69 -6.60
N PRO A 383 1.22 13.29 -7.84
CA PRO A 383 0.09 13.82 -8.62
C PRO A 383 -1.27 13.30 -8.13
N ASP A 384 -1.50 13.33 -6.83
CA ASP A 384 -2.81 13.13 -6.20
C ASP A 384 -3.64 14.43 -6.28
N PRO A 385 -4.88 14.40 -6.81
CA PRO A 385 -5.70 15.59 -6.97
C PRO A 385 -6.03 16.33 -5.67
N GLN A 386 -6.20 15.62 -4.54
CA GLN A 386 -6.49 16.25 -3.25
C GLN A 386 -5.23 16.92 -2.70
N LEU A 387 -4.07 16.27 -2.84
CA LEU A 387 -2.78 16.81 -2.45
C LEU A 387 -2.43 18.08 -3.20
N VAL A 388 -2.46 18.02 -4.52
CA VAL A 388 -2.17 19.19 -5.38
C VAL A 388 -3.15 20.32 -5.11
N LYS A 389 -4.44 20.02 -4.87
CA LYS A 389 -5.45 21.03 -4.52
C LYS A 389 -5.16 21.70 -3.17
N SER A 390 -4.73 20.92 -2.16
CA SER A 390 -4.36 21.46 -0.85
C SER A 390 -3.14 22.37 -0.93
N ILE A 391 -2.10 21.94 -1.66
CA ILE A 391 -0.89 22.75 -1.88
C ILE A 391 -1.26 24.06 -2.57
N LYS A 392 -2.05 24.02 -3.65
CA LYS A 392 -2.54 25.22 -4.35
C LYS A 392 -3.28 26.17 -3.41
N ARG A 393 -4.12 25.64 -2.51
CA ARG A 393 -4.82 26.45 -1.51
C ARG A 393 -3.86 27.11 -0.53
N ASN A 394 -2.87 26.38 0.00
CA ASN A 394 -1.87 26.96 0.89
C ASN A 394 -1.06 28.07 0.19
N CYS A 395 -0.68 27.86 -1.06
CA CYS A 395 -0.02 28.89 -1.88
C CYS A 395 -0.90 30.13 -2.05
N ALA A 396 -2.17 29.95 -2.41
CA ALA A 396 -3.13 31.03 -2.60
C ALA A 396 -3.38 31.84 -1.32
N VAL A 397 -3.64 31.16 -0.20
CA VAL A 397 -3.95 31.81 1.10
C VAL A 397 -2.80 32.69 1.58
N ASN A 398 -1.55 32.27 1.38
CA ASN A 398 -0.39 32.97 1.93
C ASN A 398 0.32 33.90 0.93
N ALA A 399 0.12 33.69 -0.38
CA ALA A 399 0.88 34.37 -1.42
C ALA A 399 0.12 34.51 -2.75
N GLN A 400 -1.18 34.83 -2.70
CA GLN A 400 -2.04 34.95 -3.90
C GLN A 400 -1.41 35.79 -5.02
N GLU A 401 -0.84 36.95 -4.70
CA GLU A 401 -0.22 37.83 -5.69
C GLU A 401 0.94 37.14 -6.44
N LEU A 402 1.75 36.34 -5.73
CA LEU A 402 2.86 35.59 -6.35
C LEU A 402 2.36 34.43 -7.21
N VAL A 403 1.24 33.82 -6.81
CA VAL A 403 0.56 32.79 -7.63
C VAL A 403 0.01 33.42 -8.91
N ASP A 404 -0.66 34.57 -8.82
CA ASP A 404 -1.24 35.28 -9.96
C ASP A 404 -0.18 35.80 -10.93
N GLN A 405 0.97 36.25 -10.42
CA GLN A 405 2.14 36.63 -11.23
C GLN A 405 2.86 35.42 -11.85
N GLY A 406 2.47 34.18 -11.52
CA GLY A 406 3.14 32.96 -11.97
C GLY A 406 4.53 32.75 -11.37
N LYS A 407 4.85 33.42 -10.25
CA LYS A 407 6.12 33.25 -9.53
C LYS A 407 6.09 32.10 -8.53
N LEU A 408 4.90 31.64 -8.11
CA LEU A 408 4.71 30.43 -7.31
C LEU A 408 3.73 29.51 -8.03
N LYS A 409 4.22 28.35 -8.46
CA LYS A 409 3.45 27.35 -9.22
C LYS A 409 3.43 26.03 -8.48
N VAL A 410 2.36 25.26 -8.70
CA VAL A 410 2.18 23.93 -8.12
C VAL A 410 1.97 22.92 -9.25
N VAL A 411 2.80 21.90 -9.29
CA VAL A 411 2.78 20.84 -10.31
C VAL A 411 2.77 19.48 -9.63
N GLY A 412 1.84 18.60 -10.02
CA GLY A 412 1.86 17.21 -9.57
C GLY A 412 2.97 16.46 -10.30
N TYR A 413 3.88 15.81 -9.57
CA TYR A 413 5.03 15.14 -10.15
C TYR A 413 5.43 13.92 -9.34
N GLN A 414 5.64 12.80 -10.04
CA GLN A 414 6.20 11.58 -9.47
C GLN A 414 7.69 11.48 -9.82
N TRP A 415 8.54 11.24 -8.83
CA TRP A 415 9.99 11.16 -9.01
C TRP A 415 10.38 10.09 -10.05
N GLY A 416 11.44 10.37 -10.81
CA GLY A 416 11.96 9.50 -11.86
C GLY A 416 11.18 9.53 -13.19
N GLN A 417 9.99 10.15 -13.23
CA GLN A 417 9.22 10.37 -14.46
C GLN A 417 9.80 11.51 -15.29
N ASP A 418 9.28 11.66 -16.51
CA ASP A 418 9.65 12.74 -17.43
C ASP A 418 9.41 14.12 -16.80
N LEU A 419 10.32 15.06 -17.05
CA LEU A 419 10.32 16.39 -16.46
C LEU A 419 9.52 17.42 -17.26
N ASP A 420 8.91 17.04 -18.39
CA ASP A 420 8.17 17.94 -19.28
C ASP A 420 7.26 18.93 -18.54
N GLU A 421 6.38 18.46 -17.64
CA GLU A 421 5.45 19.34 -16.90
C GLU A 421 6.16 20.24 -15.87
N VAL A 422 7.23 19.74 -15.25
CA VAL A 422 8.04 20.48 -14.28
C VAL A 422 8.81 21.60 -14.99
N MET A 423 9.45 21.28 -16.12
CA MET A 423 10.19 22.24 -16.94
C MET A 423 9.26 23.25 -17.61
N ALA A 424 8.07 22.84 -18.04
CA ALA A 424 7.06 23.73 -18.60
C ALA A 424 6.57 24.81 -17.62
N ALA A 425 6.77 24.59 -16.31
CA ALA A 425 6.46 25.59 -15.29
C ALA A 425 7.49 26.73 -15.23
N LEU A 426 8.66 26.61 -15.85
CA LEU A 426 9.63 27.71 -15.93
C LEU A 426 9.21 28.77 -16.96
N PRO A 427 9.50 30.06 -16.73
CA PRO A 427 9.31 31.11 -17.74
C PRO A 427 10.13 30.87 -19.01
N ASP A 428 11.33 30.32 -18.85
CA ASP A 428 12.23 29.93 -19.94
C ASP A 428 12.58 28.43 -19.79
N GLN A 429 12.00 27.61 -20.67
CA GLN A 429 12.14 26.15 -20.65
C GLN A 429 13.52 25.66 -21.11
N SER A 430 14.38 26.55 -21.64
CA SER A 430 15.77 26.21 -21.96
C SER A 430 16.68 26.18 -20.73
N ARG A 431 16.23 26.78 -19.63
CA ARG A 431 16.96 26.85 -18.35
C ARG A 431 16.48 25.75 -17.40
N LYS A 432 17.31 25.44 -16.42
CA LYS A 432 17.04 24.49 -15.34
C LYS A 432 16.95 25.19 -13.99
N TYR A 433 16.69 24.45 -12.93
CA TYR A 433 16.59 25.01 -11.58
C TYR A 433 17.97 25.27 -10.98
N ASP A 434 18.16 26.45 -10.40
CA ASP A 434 19.39 26.77 -9.65
C ASP A 434 19.40 26.07 -8.29
N VAL A 435 18.22 25.86 -7.71
CA VAL A 435 18.06 25.31 -6.37
C VAL A 435 16.98 24.24 -6.37
N ILE A 436 17.29 23.08 -5.80
CA ILE A 436 16.32 22.02 -5.53
C ILE A 436 16.28 21.77 -4.02
N PHE A 437 15.09 21.67 -3.45
CA PHE A 437 14.87 21.37 -2.05
C PHE A 437 14.32 19.96 -1.85
N LEU A 438 15.00 19.20 -0.99
CA LEU A 438 14.56 17.91 -0.47
C LEU A 438 14.41 18.04 1.05
N ALA A 439 13.18 18.06 1.55
CA ALA A 439 12.89 18.13 2.97
C ALA A 439 12.21 16.84 3.43
N ASP A 440 12.94 16.02 4.19
CA ASP A 440 12.50 14.74 4.75
C ASP A 440 12.00 13.72 3.73
N LEU A 441 12.69 13.57 2.60
CA LEU A 441 12.29 12.65 1.53
C LEU A 441 13.08 11.34 1.50
N ILE A 442 14.29 11.34 2.07
CA ILE A 442 15.24 10.22 1.88
C ILE A 442 14.90 8.99 2.73
N PHE A 443 13.87 9.05 3.59
CA PHE A 443 13.38 7.87 4.32
C PHE A 443 12.79 6.81 3.37
N ASN A 444 12.35 7.20 2.16
CA ASN A 444 11.82 6.29 1.16
C ASN A 444 12.95 5.63 0.35
N HIS A 445 13.62 4.63 0.94
CA HIS A 445 14.83 4.02 0.39
C HIS A 445 14.67 3.42 -1.00
N THR A 446 13.47 2.93 -1.36
CA THR A 446 13.22 2.34 -2.69
C THR A 446 13.20 3.38 -3.81
N GLU A 447 12.94 4.64 -3.47
CA GLU A 447 12.80 5.74 -4.43
C GLU A 447 14.06 6.60 -4.58
N HIS A 448 15.16 6.29 -3.86
CA HIS A 448 16.40 7.07 -3.91
C HIS A 448 16.88 7.34 -5.34
N ARG A 449 16.95 6.29 -6.17
CA ARG A 449 17.42 6.42 -7.57
C ARG A 449 16.48 7.29 -8.40
N ASN A 450 15.17 7.17 -8.21
CA ASN A 450 14.19 8.00 -8.92
C ASN A 450 14.30 9.47 -8.50
N LEU A 451 14.48 9.73 -7.20
CA LEU A 451 14.66 11.07 -6.66
C LEU A 451 15.97 11.72 -7.18
N ILE A 452 17.08 10.98 -7.16
CA ILE A 452 18.38 11.49 -7.66
C ILE A 452 18.33 11.72 -9.17
N LYS A 453 17.66 10.84 -9.93
CA LYS A 453 17.42 11.02 -11.37
C LYS A 453 16.66 12.31 -11.66
N THR A 454 15.59 12.59 -10.91
CA THR A 454 14.86 13.87 -11.01
C THR A 454 15.79 15.05 -10.72
N CYS A 455 16.54 15.01 -9.61
CA CYS A 455 17.47 16.08 -9.25
C CYS A 455 18.48 16.34 -10.37
N LYS A 456 19.12 15.30 -10.91
CA LYS A 456 20.09 15.43 -12.01
C LYS A 456 19.47 16.00 -13.28
N GLY A 457 18.26 15.56 -13.62
CA GLY A 457 17.56 16.03 -14.81
C GLY A 457 17.17 17.51 -14.71
N ALA A 458 16.71 17.94 -13.54
CA ALA A 458 16.14 19.26 -13.31
C ALA A 458 17.16 20.33 -12.86
N LEU A 459 18.33 19.96 -12.35
CA LEU A 459 19.31 20.91 -11.81
C LEU A 459 20.18 21.54 -12.91
N GLU A 460 20.48 22.83 -12.75
CA GLU A 460 21.51 23.51 -13.53
C GLU A 460 22.88 22.86 -13.33
N GLN A 461 23.59 22.60 -14.44
CA GLN A 461 24.88 21.92 -14.41
C GLN A 461 25.95 22.74 -13.69
N ASN A 462 25.95 24.06 -13.91
CA ASN A 462 26.99 24.96 -13.42
C ASN A 462 26.42 25.87 -12.33
N GLY A 463 26.72 25.54 -11.07
CA GLY A 463 26.33 26.34 -9.90
C GLY A 463 24.97 25.98 -9.30
N GLY A 464 24.27 24.99 -9.85
CA GLY A 464 23.06 24.44 -9.24
C GLY A 464 23.36 23.67 -7.95
N ILE A 465 22.50 23.85 -6.94
CA ILE A 465 22.62 23.19 -5.63
C ILE A 465 21.32 22.47 -5.26
N VAL A 466 21.42 21.23 -4.80
CA VAL A 466 20.33 20.53 -4.10
C VAL A 466 20.57 20.62 -2.61
N TYR A 467 19.63 21.17 -1.84
CA TYR A 467 19.70 21.10 -0.39
C TYR A 467 18.87 19.94 0.13
N VAL A 468 19.46 19.14 1.01
CA VAL A 468 18.86 17.94 1.59
C VAL A 468 18.82 18.11 3.10
N TYR A 469 17.60 18.23 3.62
CA TYR A 469 17.31 18.31 5.03
C TYR A 469 16.55 17.05 5.41
N PHE A 470 17.00 16.30 6.41
CA PHE A 470 16.28 15.10 6.85
C PHE A 470 16.58 14.76 8.30
N THR A 471 15.67 14.00 8.90
CA THR A 471 15.89 13.36 10.20
C THR A 471 15.76 11.85 10.05
N SER A 472 16.68 11.09 10.65
CA SER A 472 16.56 9.63 10.72
C SER A 472 15.54 9.24 11.79
N HIS A 473 14.26 9.27 11.43
CA HIS A 473 13.14 8.94 12.33
C HIS A 473 13.21 7.50 12.84
N VAL A 474 13.71 6.57 12.01
CA VAL A 474 13.91 5.15 12.36
C VAL A 474 15.39 4.87 12.53
N VAL A 475 15.88 4.95 13.78
CA VAL A 475 17.32 4.86 14.13
C VAL A 475 18.03 3.63 13.55
N LYS A 476 17.36 2.47 13.48
CA LYS A 476 17.94 1.24 12.90
C LYS A 476 18.19 1.32 11.38
N TRP A 477 17.70 2.36 10.70
CA TRP A 477 17.79 2.53 9.25
C TRP A 477 18.66 3.71 8.82
N ILE A 478 19.42 4.32 9.74
CA ILE A 478 20.36 5.41 9.42
C ILE A 478 21.27 5.03 8.24
N ASP A 479 21.83 3.82 8.24
CA ASP A 479 22.70 3.35 7.14
C ASP A 479 21.97 3.35 5.79
N ARG A 480 20.66 3.11 5.79
CA ARG A 480 19.84 3.15 4.57
C ARG A 480 19.53 4.58 4.13
N ASP A 481 19.29 5.49 5.07
CA ASP A 481 19.14 6.91 4.76
C ASP A 481 20.45 7.45 4.14
N MET A 482 21.59 7.10 4.75
CA MET A 482 22.92 7.51 4.30
C MET A 482 23.30 6.91 2.94
N LYS A 483 22.74 5.75 2.57
CA LYS A 483 22.92 5.14 1.25
C LYS A 483 22.51 6.08 0.11
N PHE A 484 21.60 7.03 0.36
CA PHE A 484 21.23 8.07 -0.60
C PHE A 484 22.46 8.83 -1.14
N PHE A 485 23.37 9.23 -0.25
CA PHE A 485 24.56 10.00 -0.61
C PHE A 485 25.61 9.12 -1.32
N GLU A 486 25.68 7.84 -0.98
CA GLU A 486 26.52 6.87 -1.70
C GLU A 486 26.04 6.69 -3.14
N ILE A 487 24.72 6.63 -3.35
CA ILE A 487 24.14 6.52 -4.70
C ILE A 487 24.38 7.82 -5.48
N CYS A 488 24.26 8.99 -4.84
CA CYS A 488 24.48 10.29 -5.49
C CYS A 488 25.85 10.41 -6.18
N VAL A 489 26.91 9.80 -5.61
CA VAL A 489 28.28 9.89 -6.12
C VAL A 489 28.62 8.82 -7.16
N GLU A 490 27.73 7.85 -7.42
CA GLU A 490 27.93 6.84 -8.46
C GLU A 490 28.12 7.50 -9.84
N GLU A 491 28.90 6.89 -10.72
CA GLU A 491 29.22 7.44 -12.05
C GLU A 491 27.96 7.80 -12.87
N GLU A 492 26.88 7.04 -12.68
CA GLU A 492 25.58 7.29 -13.30
C GLU A 492 25.02 8.69 -12.95
N PHE A 493 25.23 9.17 -11.72
CA PHE A 493 24.66 10.42 -11.23
C PHE A 493 25.72 11.54 -11.14
N GLY A 494 26.88 11.26 -10.55
CA GLY A 494 28.05 12.14 -10.57
C GLY A 494 27.95 13.38 -9.67
N PHE A 495 27.09 13.37 -8.66
CA PHE A 495 27.05 14.46 -7.69
C PHE A 495 28.26 14.44 -6.75
N LYS A 496 28.59 15.60 -6.21
CA LYS A 496 29.35 15.76 -4.97
C LYS A 496 28.39 16.16 -3.86
N TYR A 497 28.73 15.83 -2.62
CA TYR A 497 27.95 16.23 -1.46
C TYR A 497 28.82 16.69 -0.30
N GLU A 498 28.26 17.57 0.53
CA GLU A 498 28.87 18.05 1.76
C GLU A 498 27.78 18.27 2.82
N LYS A 499 28.04 17.80 4.03
CA LYS A 499 27.27 18.18 5.21
C LYS A 499 27.71 19.56 5.66
N PHE A 500 26.78 20.49 5.80
CA PHE A 500 27.13 21.87 6.17
C PHE A 500 26.55 22.30 7.51
N ASP A 501 25.53 21.61 8.04
CA ASP A 501 24.92 21.97 9.33
C ASP A 501 24.16 20.80 9.99
N GLU A 502 23.80 20.99 11.26
CA GLU A 502 22.87 20.16 12.04
C GLU A 502 21.98 21.05 12.92
N VAL A 503 20.67 20.83 12.85
CA VAL A 503 19.70 21.60 13.63
C VAL A 503 18.98 20.68 14.60
N ARG A 504 18.87 21.08 15.87
CA ARG A 504 18.06 20.38 16.85
C ARG A 504 16.60 20.79 16.75
N ALA A 505 15.72 19.80 16.78
CA ALA A 505 14.27 19.95 16.81
C ALA A 505 13.66 18.90 17.75
N THR A 506 12.44 19.10 18.21
CA THR A 506 11.73 18.10 19.01
C THR A 506 11.40 16.89 18.16
N ALA A 507 11.54 15.67 18.70
CA ALA A 507 11.30 14.45 17.94
C ALA A 507 9.87 14.42 17.39
N MET A 508 9.73 14.12 16.08
CA MET A 508 8.43 14.03 15.41
C MET A 508 7.54 12.92 15.98
N PHE A 509 8.17 11.89 16.54
CA PHE A 509 7.54 10.72 17.16
C PHE A 509 8.18 10.47 18.52
N PRO A 510 7.72 11.15 19.60
CA PRO A 510 8.36 11.08 20.91
C PRO A 510 8.42 9.65 21.47
N ASP A 511 7.35 8.88 21.26
CA ASP A 511 7.18 7.53 21.79
C ASP A 511 7.95 6.45 21.01
N ASP A 512 8.54 6.79 19.87
CA ASP A 512 9.31 5.82 19.07
C ASP A 512 10.59 5.39 19.79
N VAL A 513 11.03 4.16 19.52
CA VAL A 513 12.23 3.58 20.12
C VAL A 513 13.50 4.01 19.38
N GLY A 514 14.61 4.13 20.10
CA GLY A 514 15.93 4.50 19.58
C GLY A 514 16.45 5.82 20.14
N ASP A 515 17.72 6.13 19.87
CA ASP A 515 18.39 7.31 20.38
C ASP A 515 17.62 8.59 20.01
N ILE A 516 17.12 9.28 21.04
CA ILE A 516 16.37 10.52 20.89
C ILE A 516 17.22 11.60 20.23
N ASN A 517 18.54 11.60 20.45
CA ASN A 517 19.43 12.57 19.84
C ASN A 517 19.46 12.46 18.33
N VAL A 518 19.37 11.24 17.79
CA VAL A 518 19.28 11.04 16.35
C VAL A 518 17.94 11.56 15.82
N ARG A 519 16.85 11.21 16.50
CA ARG A 519 15.47 11.59 16.10
C ARG A 519 15.16 13.07 16.28
N GLU A 520 15.97 13.79 17.04
CA GLU A 520 15.89 15.24 17.26
C GLU A 520 16.86 16.03 16.38
N THR A 521 17.70 15.36 15.58
CA THR A 521 18.69 16.03 14.74
C THR A 521 18.20 16.06 13.30
N VAL A 522 18.07 17.27 12.75
CA VAL A 522 17.91 17.51 11.32
C VAL A 522 19.30 17.67 10.74
N HIS A 523 19.70 16.75 9.87
CA HIS A 523 20.97 16.84 9.16
C HIS A 523 20.81 17.65 7.88
N CYS A 524 21.76 18.55 7.63
CA CYS A 524 21.72 19.47 6.49
C CYS A 524 22.89 19.22 5.54
N TYR A 525 22.57 18.80 4.32
CA TYR A 525 23.52 18.50 3.27
C TYR A 525 23.23 19.34 2.02
N LYS A 526 24.27 19.57 1.22
CA LYS A 526 24.15 20.11 -0.12
C LYS A 526 24.75 19.15 -1.15
N LEU A 527 24.11 19.01 -2.30
CA LEU A 527 24.60 18.28 -3.48
C LEU A 527 24.85 19.26 -4.62
N TRP A 528 25.87 19.02 -5.44
CA TRP A 528 26.09 19.76 -6.67
C TRP A 528 26.78 18.89 -7.72
N LEU A 529 26.55 19.22 -8.98
CA LEU A 529 27.29 18.60 -10.08
C LEU A 529 28.64 19.34 -10.24
N PRO A 530 29.75 18.63 -10.50
CA PRO A 530 31.00 19.28 -10.89
C PRO A 530 30.79 20.14 -12.14
N THR A 531 31.44 21.30 -12.18
CA THR A 531 31.54 22.11 -13.40
C THR A 531 32.12 21.26 -14.53
N ALA A 532 31.44 21.28 -15.68
CA ALA A 532 31.79 20.51 -16.87
C ALA A 532 33.13 20.93 -17.48
#